data_AF-A0A4V3BS40-F1
#
_entry.id   AF-A0A4V3BS40-F1
#
_cell.length_a   1.000
_cell.length_b   1.000
_cell.length_c   1.000
_cell.angle_alpha   90.00
_cell.angle_beta   90.00
_cell.angle_gamma   90.00
#
_symmetry.space_group_name_H-M   'P 1'
#
loop_
_entity.id
_entity.type
_entity.pdbx_description
1 polymer ?
#
loop_
_entity_poly.entity_id
_entity_poly.type
_entity_poly.pdbx_seq_one_letter_code
_entity_poly.pdbx_strand_id
1 'polypeptide(L)'
;MTAQDRAPGWDKRAINAIAARDYGGLERMFEAHDWDAGGRLFGQIAPSRVVETYGSVAAFEAAHPAEWPDPVDVIEIEQDQPDVWLTSYYGFAPESWGLLGFTQEWMRRDFLDNSRPGALVVIYGAGAAENPLERGRILGVQQQSHIRGHKRDFVPANRWADEQSDEGRRDKWNYALKAVRAWRVNSEARPRVQEFAPETYSPGSATLIGARGRRLTVSEARGLLDLDLTEVTVFGGVPVDFHVSGPAREILRPSKAGPVSQAAFMTRESEGPKHLYILALEGNADHFLGHPAGGNRIVKVGFSRSPDTRCYSHNCALPAGAFRWSVLRSSAKDRSPFPSSSHALAGEQVMKDVLDQHGSSLGREFFLASDNHIENAWNMALAAAETWKSE
;
A
#
# COMPACT_ATOMS: atom_id res chain seq x y z
N MET A 1 -0.22 32.65 7.35
CA MET A 1 -0.76 33.20 6.09
C MET A 1 -1.95 34.09 6.43
N THR A 2 -1.96 35.34 5.97
CA THR A 2 -3.08 36.27 6.15
C THR A 2 -4.21 35.95 5.17
N ALA A 3 -5.45 36.36 5.49
CA ALA A 3 -6.65 36.07 4.71
C ALA A 3 -6.63 36.53 3.24
N GLN A 4 -5.62 37.31 2.82
CA GLN A 4 -5.43 37.83 1.47
C GLN A 4 -4.85 36.81 0.45
N ASP A 5 -4.34 35.64 0.87
CA ASP A 5 -3.74 34.65 -0.04
C ASP A 5 -4.68 33.52 -0.50
N ARG A 6 -5.97 33.58 -0.13
CA ARG A 6 -6.93 32.49 -0.39
C ARG A 6 -7.61 32.64 -1.75
N ALA A 7 -7.11 31.93 -2.75
CA ALA A 7 -7.75 31.84 -4.07
C ALA A 7 -9.18 31.24 -3.98
N PRO A 8 -10.10 31.59 -4.91
CA PRO A 8 -11.43 30.99 -4.96
C PRO A 8 -11.38 29.46 -4.95
N GLY A 9 -12.13 28.83 -4.03
CA GLY A 9 -12.14 27.36 -3.85
C GLY A 9 -11.09 26.81 -2.88
N TRP A 10 -10.29 27.68 -2.24
CA TRP A 10 -9.32 27.26 -1.22
C TRP A 10 -9.97 26.53 -0.04
N ASP A 11 -11.11 27.01 0.49
CA ASP A 11 -11.80 26.37 1.63
C ASP A 11 -12.13 24.90 1.33
N LYS A 12 -12.66 24.63 0.13
CA LYS A 12 -12.99 23.29 -0.31
C LYS A 12 -11.74 22.41 -0.45
N ARG A 13 -10.63 22.96 -0.96
CA ARG A 13 -9.37 22.21 -1.07
C ARG A 13 -8.80 21.87 0.31
N ALA A 14 -8.75 22.84 1.22
CA ALA A 14 -8.26 22.65 2.58
C ALA A 14 -9.07 21.57 3.33
N ILE A 15 -10.40 21.65 3.28
CA ILE A 15 -11.27 20.66 3.91
C ILE A 15 -11.09 19.27 3.32
N ASN A 16 -11.01 19.14 1.99
CA ASN A 16 -10.79 17.84 1.35
C ASN A 16 -9.41 17.25 1.68
N ALA A 17 -8.38 18.10 1.75
CA ALA A 17 -7.03 17.66 2.12
C ALA A 17 -7.00 17.11 3.56
N ILE A 18 -7.58 17.84 4.51
CA ILE A 18 -7.69 17.40 5.91
C ILE A 18 -8.56 16.15 6.02
N ALA A 19 -9.70 16.12 5.34
CA ALA A 19 -10.59 14.95 5.35
C ALA A 19 -9.88 13.69 4.84
N ALA A 20 -9.14 13.78 3.72
CA ALA A 20 -8.37 12.67 3.19
C ALA A 20 -7.24 12.25 4.15
N ARG A 21 -6.49 13.22 4.69
CA ARG A 21 -5.31 12.99 5.53
C ARG A 21 -5.68 12.40 6.89
N ASP A 22 -6.63 12.99 7.59
CA ASP A 22 -6.89 12.69 9.02
C ASP A 22 -8.05 11.71 9.21
N TYR A 23 -8.94 11.62 8.22
CA TYR A 23 -10.18 10.84 8.32
C TYR A 23 -10.30 9.77 7.23
N GLY A 24 -9.42 9.74 6.22
CA GLY A 24 -9.55 8.84 5.08
C GLY A 24 -10.66 9.23 4.09
N GLY A 25 -11.22 10.45 4.20
CA GLY A 25 -12.19 11.00 3.27
C GLY A 25 -13.28 11.84 3.94
N LEU A 26 -14.09 12.53 3.12
CA LEU A 26 -15.17 13.41 3.60
C LEU A 26 -16.28 12.65 4.34
N GLU A 27 -16.67 11.48 3.85
CA GLU A 27 -17.71 10.66 4.49
C GLU A 27 -17.32 10.31 5.93
N ARG A 28 -16.07 9.87 6.12
CA ARG A 28 -15.52 9.53 7.44
C ARG A 28 -15.30 10.72 8.34
N MET A 29 -14.97 11.87 7.78
CA MET A 29 -14.95 13.11 8.54
C MET A 29 -16.35 13.46 9.07
N PHE A 30 -17.41 13.27 8.27
CA PHE A 30 -18.78 13.49 8.73
C PHE A 30 -19.19 12.52 9.84
N GLU A 31 -18.88 11.22 9.67
CA GLU A 31 -19.09 10.21 10.72
C GLU A 31 -18.36 10.59 12.01
N ALA A 32 -17.10 11.01 11.93
CA ALA A 32 -16.28 11.33 13.09
C ALA A 32 -16.75 12.55 13.89
N HIS A 33 -17.54 13.44 13.28
CA HIS A 33 -18.11 14.63 13.92
C HIS A 33 -19.62 14.52 14.18
N ASP A 34 -20.22 13.34 13.96
CA ASP A 34 -21.67 13.12 14.02
C ASP A 34 -22.46 14.12 13.14
N TRP A 35 -21.92 14.49 11.99
CA TRP A 35 -22.54 15.43 11.07
C TRP A 35 -23.51 14.75 10.11
N ASP A 36 -24.74 15.27 10.02
CA ASP A 36 -25.70 14.84 9.01
C ASP A 36 -25.47 15.55 7.66
N ALA A 37 -25.37 14.77 6.59
CA ALA A 37 -25.28 15.22 5.21
C ALA A 37 -26.65 15.63 4.62
N GLY A 38 -27.77 15.21 5.24
CA GLY A 38 -29.12 15.63 4.87
C GLY A 38 -29.49 15.31 3.41
N GLY A 39 -28.98 14.20 2.87
CA GLY A 39 -29.17 13.80 1.47
C GLY A 39 -28.37 14.61 0.43
N ARG A 40 -27.50 15.53 0.87
CA ARG A 40 -26.62 16.32 -0.01
C ARG A 40 -25.25 15.65 -0.14
N LEU A 41 -24.55 15.92 -1.23
CA LEU A 41 -23.18 15.45 -1.39
C LEU A 41 -22.27 16.08 -0.32
N PHE A 42 -21.47 15.26 0.37
CA PHE A 42 -20.56 15.71 1.43
C PHE A 42 -19.72 16.93 1.01
N GLY A 43 -19.16 16.91 -0.21
CA GLY A 43 -18.32 17.99 -0.72
C GLY A 43 -19.04 19.33 -0.97
N GLN A 44 -20.36 19.37 -0.90
CA GLN A 44 -21.16 20.60 -1.00
C GLN A 44 -21.48 21.19 0.38
N ILE A 45 -21.61 20.36 1.41
CA ILE A 45 -22.06 20.77 2.75
C ILE A 45 -20.93 20.79 3.78
N ALA A 46 -19.78 20.16 3.49
CA ALA A 46 -18.61 20.14 4.37
C ALA A 46 -18.16 21.54 4.83
N PRO A 47 -18.06 22.58 3.96
CA PRO A 47 -17.68 23.92 4.42
C PRO A 47 -18.63 24.49 5.47
N SER A 48 -19.94 24.29 5.32
CA SER A 48 -20.93 24.76 6.28
C SER A 48 -20.79 24.06 7.63
N ARG A 49 -20.64 22.73 7.65
CA ARG A 49 -20.46 21.96 8.89
C ARG A 49 -19.16 22.30 9.61
N VAL A 50 -18.10 22.53 8.85
CA VAL A 50 -16.81 22.98 9.39
C VAL A 50 -16.95 24.34 10.05
N VAL A 51 -17.61 25.32 9.42
CA VAL A 51 -17.83 26.65 10.01
C VAL A 51 -18.76 26.56 11.23
N GLU A 52 -19.81 25.75 11.20
CA GLU A 52 -20.72 25.54 12.34
C GLU A 52 -19.98 24.99 13.57
N THR A 53 -19.05 24.04 13.36
CA THR A 53 -18.37 23.33 14.46
C THR A 53 -17.13 24.06 14.97
N TYR A 54 -16.33 24.63 14.06
CA TYR A 54 -15.03 25.23 14.37
C TYR A 54 -15.05 26.76 14.31
N GLY A 55 -16.17 27.38 13.93
CA GLY A 55 -16.31 28.82 13.74
C GLY A 55 -15.68 29.36 12.45
N SER A 56 -14.67 28.68 11.89
CA SER A 56 -14.09 29.02 10.59
C SER A 56 -13.27 27.88 10.00
N VAL A 57 -13.02 27.91 8.68
CA VAL A 57 -12.07 26.97 8.03
C VAL A 57 -10.64 27.14 8.56
N ALA A 58 -10.26 28.36 8.95
CA ALA A 58 -8.94 28.61 9.55
C ALA A 58 -8.77 27.93 10.91
N ALA A 59 -9.82 27.97 11.75
CA ALA A 59 -9.85 27.28 13.04
C ALA A 59 -9.87 25.76 12.85
N PHE A 60 -10.53 25.28 11.80
CA PHE A 60 -10.47 23.87 11.41
C PHE A 60 -9.06 23.44 11.00
N GLU A 61 -8.35 24.21 10.18
CA GLU A 61 -6.94 23.93 9.86
C GLU A 61 -6.05 23.98 11.10
N ALA A 62 -6.27 24.94 12.01
CA ALA A 62 -5.49 25.05 13.25
C ALA A 62 -5.73 23.85 14.19
N ALA A 63 -6.94 23.29 14.20
CA ALA A 63 -7.26 22.05 14.89
C ALA A 63 -6.70 20.80 14.19
N HIS A 64 -6.24 20.93 12.94
CA HIS A 64 -5.70 19.85 12.11
C HIS A 64 -4.36 20.27 11.47
N PRO A 65 -3.33 20.59 12.28
CA PRO A 65 -2.07 21.14 11.78
C PRO A 65 -1.39 20.17 10.80
N ALA A 66 -0.87 20.72 9.70
CA ALA A 66 -0.17 19.94 8.67
C ALA A 66 1.27 19.54 9.04
N GLU A 67 1.76 19.97 10.21
CA GLU A 67 3.17 19.90 10.61
C GLU A 67 3.61 18.55 11.19
N TRP A 68 2.77 17.52 11.15
CA TRP A 68 3.24 16.19 11.49
C TRP A 68 4.01 15.63 10.29
N PRO A 69 5.30 15.23 10.45
CA PRO A 69 5.99 14.50 9.40
C PRO A 69 5.19 13.23 9.08
N ASP A 70 5.40 12.65 7.89
CA ASP A 70 4.72 11.41 7.51
C ASP A 70 4.89 10.41 8.67
N PRO A 71 3.81 9.81 9.19
CA PRO A 71 3.91 8.90 10.33
C PRO A 71 4.89 7.75 10.10
N VAL A 72 5.23 7.42 8.85
CA VAL A 72 6.27 6.44 8.50
C VAL A 72 7.69 6.95 8.79
N ASP A 73 7.92 8.25 8.71
CA ASP A 73 9.21 8.92 8.88
C ASP A 73 9.50 9.31 10.34
N VAL A 74 8.50 9.19 11.24
CA VAL A 74 8.61 9.61 12.65
C VAL A 74 8.76 8.41 13.56
N ILE A 75 9.97 8.22 14.10
CA ILE A 75 10.21 7.36 15.26
C ILE A 75 11.06 8.15 16.27
N GLU A 76 10.41 8.61 17.34
CA GLU A 76 10.97 9.55 18.32
C GLU A 76 11.20 8.90 19.69
N ILE A 77 11.86 7.74 19.73
CA ILE A 77 12.10 7.00 21.00
C ILE A 77 13.13 7.73 21.89
N GLU A 78 14.05 8.51 21.31
CA GLU A 78 15.14 9.15 22.04
C GLU A 78 14.78 10.55 22.61
N GLN A 79 13.58 11.07 22.35
CA GLN A 79 13.14 12.37 22.86
C GLN A 79 12.85 12.37 24.37
N ASP A 80 12.81 13.56 24.97
CA ASP A 80 12.49 13.75 26.39
C ASP A 80 11.08 13.27 26.77
N GLN A 81 10.17 13.18 25.79
CA GLN A 81 8.85 12.58 25.94
C GLN A 81 8.56 11.66 24.74
N PRO A 82 8.98 10.39 24.79
CA PRO A 82 8.80 9.45 23.70
C PRO A 82 7.31 9.09 23.56
N ASP A 83 6.82 9.09 22.33
CA ASP A 83 5.43 8.74 22.05
C ASP A 83 5.24 7.23 21.86
N VAL A 84 5.59 6.49 22.92
CA VAL A 84 5.55 5.04 22.97
C VAL A 84 4.51 4.60 24.01
N TRP A 85 3.58 3.76 23.57
CA TRP A 85 2.44 3.30 24.34
C TRP A 85 2.48 1.80 24.53
N LEU A 86 1.84 1.31 25.59
CA LEU A 86 1.63 -0.09 25.88
C LEU A 86 0.14 -0.41 25.79
N THR A 87 -0.24 -1.48 25.12
CA THR A 87 -1.59 -2.07 25.16
C THR A 87 -1.51 -3.60 25.06
N SER A 88 -2.66 -4.27 25.17
CA SER A 88 -2.75 -5.73 25.18
C SER A 88 -3.66 -6.29 24.09
N TYR A 89 -3.20 -7.29 23.35
CA TYR A 89 -4.02 -8.07 22.41
C TYR A 89 -4.09 -9.55 22.80
N TYR A 90 -5.10 -10.25 22.29
CA TYR A 90 -5.24 -11.71 22.45
C TYR A 90 -4.30 -12.52 21.52
N GLY A 91 -3.67 -11.84 20.56
CA GLY A 91 -2.66 -12.34 19.64
C GLY A 91 -2.14 -11.20 18.77
N PHE A 92 -1.00 -11.40 18.09
CA PHE A 92 -0.38 -10.34 17.27
C PHE A 92 -0.20 -10.78 15.82
N ALA A 93 -1.21 -10.47 15.00
CA ALA A 93 -1.29 -10.85 13.59
C ALA A 93 -1.61 -9.62 12.71
N PRO A 94 -0.67 -8.65 12.58
CA PRO A 94 -0.89 -7.38 11.88
C PRO A 94 -1.32 -7.54 10.41
N GLU A 95 -0.98 -8.67 9.76
CA GLU A 95 -1.39 -9.01 8.39
C GLU A 95 -2.90 -9.17 8.22
N SER A 96 -3.61 -9.44 9.33
CA SER A 96 -5.06 -9.59 9.37
C SER A 96 -5.72 -8.64 10.38
N TRP A 97 -4.92 -7.81 11.06
CA TRP A 97 -5.34 -6.87 12.10
C TRP A 97 -4.56 -5.56 11.94
N GLY A 98 -4.91 -4.79 10.91
CA GLY A 98 -4.19 -3.59 10.48
C GLY A 98 -4.50 -2.32 11.28
N LEU A 99 -4.86 -2.47 12.56
CA LEU A 99 -5.41 -1.38 13.37
C LEU A 99 -5.01 -1.43 14.83
N LEU A 100 -5.12 -0.26 15.47
CA LEU A 100 -5.35 -0.10 16.91
C LEU A 100 -6.83 0.14 17.18
N GLY A 101 -7.44 -0.72 18.00
CA GLY A 101 -8.89 -0.78 18.17
C GLY A 101 -9.37 -0.38 19.57
N PHE A 102 -10.49 0.34 19.61
CA PHE A 102 -11.12 0.89 20.81
C PHE A 102 -12.60 0.54 20.83
N THR A 103 -13.11 0.12 21.99
CA THR A 103 -14.53 -0.25 22.10
C THR A 103 -15.43 0.97 22.14
N GLN A 104 -14.96 2.10 22.69
CA GLN A 104 -15.73 3.33 22.79
C GLN A 104 -14.96 4.49 22.13
N GLU A 105 -15.67 5.34 21.40
CA GLU A 105 -15.04 6.41 20.61
C GLU A 105 -14.22 7.38 21.46
N TRP A 106 -14.69 7.72 22.66
CA TRP A 106 -13.96 8.62 23.53
C TRP A 106 -12.60 8.05 23.97
N MET A 107 -12.40 6.72 23.97
CA MET A 107 -11.10 6.11 24.24
C MET A 107 -10.14 6.33 23.06
N ARG A 108 -10.65 6.22 21.82
CA ARG A 108 -9.87 6.57 20.62
C ARG A 108 -9.48 8.04 20.64
N ARG A 109 -10.42 8.92 21.00
CA ARG A 109 -10.18 10.36 21.14
C ARG A 109 -9.15 10.64 22.23
N ASP A 110 -9.26 10.02 23.40
CA ASP A 110 -8.28 10.15 24.48
C ASP A 110 -6.87 9.76 24.03
N PHE A 111 -6.71 8.68 23.27
CA PHE A 111 -5.42 8.33 22.66
C PHE A 111 -4.94 9.44 21.71
N LEU A 112 -5.78 9.85 20.75
CA LEU A 112 -5.43 10.88 19.76
C LEU A 112 -5.07 12.24 20.38
N ASP A 113 -5.75 12.65 21.45
CA ASP A 113 -5.49 13.91 22.15
C ASP A 113 -4.16 13.88 22.91
N ASN A 114 -3.66 12.68 23.22
CA ASN A 114 -2.44 12.49 23.98
C ASN A 114 -1.26 11.99 23.15
N SER A 115 -1.47 11.51 21.92
CA SER A 115 -0.42 10.99 21.02
C SER A 115 -0.29 11.81 19.74
N ARG A 116 0.65 11.43 18.88
CA ARG A 116 0.98 12.07 17.61
C ARG A 116 1.02 11.01 16.49
N PRO A 117 0.76 11.39 15.22
CA PRO A 117 1.02 10.51 14.09
C PRO A 117 2.45 9.98 14.15
N GLY A 118 2.61 8.66 13.97
CA GLY A 118 3.89 7.96 14.14
C GLY A 118 4.07 7.32 15.53
N ALA A 119 3.14 7.52 16.47
CA ALA A 119 3.17 6.89 17.79
C ALA A 119 3.40 5.38 17.69
N LEU A 120 4.32 4.87 18.50
CA LEU A 120 4.61 3.44 18.59
C LEU A 120 3.78 2.82 19.71
N VAL A 121 3.17 1.68 19.42
CA VAL A 121 2.32 0.95 20.36
C VAL A 121 2.87 -0.44 20.53
N VAL A 122 3.48 -0.68 21.69
CA VAL A 122 3.98 -1.98 22.14
C VAL A 122 2.79 -2.83 22.57
N ILE A 123 2.70 -4.04 22.00
CA ILE A 123 1.61 -4.98 22.23
C ILE A 123 2.13 -6.13 23.08
N TYR A 124 1.50 -6.37 24.23
CA TYR A 124 1.70 -7.59 25.00
C TYR A 124 0.50 -8.54 24.91
N GLY A 125 0.73 -9.84 25.13
CA GLY A 125 -0.33 -10.83 25.13
C GLY A 125 -1.21 -10.73 26.37
N ALA A 126 -2.51 -10.53 26.19
CA ALA A 126 -3.48 -10.48 27.28
C ALA A 126 -3.51 -11.81 28.07
N GLY A 127 -3.96 -11.78 29.32
CA GLY A 127 -3.99 -12.96 30.20
C GLY A 127 -4.84 -14.12 29.67
N ALA A 128 -5.79 -13.85 28.78
CA ALA A 128 -6.61 -14.85 28.10
C ALA A 128 -6.26 -15.00 26.61
N ALA A 129 -5.02 -14.68 26.21
CA ALA A 129 -4.52 -14.93 24.85
C ALA A 129 -4.68 -16.41 24.47
N GLU A 130 -4.98 -16.65 23.19
CA GLU A 130 -5.26 -17.98 22.63
C GLU A 130 -4.04 -18.90 22.76
N ASN A 131 -2.84 -18.37 22.49
CA ASN A 131 -1.58 -19.04 22.74
C ASN A 131 -1.11 -18.78 24.20
N PRO A 132 -1.06 -19.81 25.07
CA PRO A 132 -0.61 -19.63 26.46
C PRO A 132 0.82 -19.11 26.60
N LEU A 133 1.69 -19.38 25.61
CA LEU A 133 3.09 -18.91 25.61
C LEU A 133 3.21 -17.40 25.40
N GLU A 134 2.16 -16.75 24.87
CA GLU A 134 2.12 -15.32 24.59
C GLU A 134 1.62 -14.48 25.77
N ARG A 135 0.97 -15.11 26.74
CA ARG A 135 0.34 -14.43 27.88
C ARG A 135 1.39 -13.67 28.70
N GLY A 136 1.20 -12.37 28.83
CA GLY A 136 2.10 -11.48 29.55
C GLY A 136 3.45 -11.26 28.88
N ARG A 137 3.62 -11.62 27.61
CA ARG A 137 4.86 -11.41 26.84
C ARG A 137 4.69 -10.27 25.84
N ILE A 138 5.76 -9.53 25.56
CA ILE A 138 5.77 -8.54 24.46
C ILE A 138 5.76 -9.30 23.13
N LEU A 139 4.74 -9.06 22.30
CA LEU A 139 4.52 -9.77 21.04
C LEU A 139 5.05 -8.99 19.84
N GLY A 140 4.97 -7.66 19.91
CA GLY A 140 5.33 -6.80 18.80
C GLY A 140 4.99 -5.34 19.06
N VAL A 141 5.15 -4.54 18.01
CA VAL A 141 5.00 -3.09 18.02
C VAL A 141 4.23 -2.69 16.76
N GLN A 142 3.33 -1.73 16.87
CA GLN A 142 2.66 -1.11 15.73
C GLN A 142 2.94 0.39 15.70
N GLN A 143 3.15 0.94 14.50
CA GLN A 143 3.21 2.38 14.28
C GLN A 143 1.85 2.90 13.81
N GLN A 144 1.34 3.94 14.45
CA GLN A 144 -0.03 4.43 14.23
C GLN A 144 -0.05 5.68 13.34
N SER A 145 -0.96 5.70 12.37
CA SER A 145 -1.12 6.85 11.45
C SER A 145 -1.98 8.00 11.98
N HIS A 146 -2.81 7.73 12.99
CA HIS A 146 -3.93 8.59 13.41
C HIS A 146 -5.09 8.72 12.39
N ILE A 147 -5.06 8.00 11.26
CA ILE A 147 -6.20 7.92 10.35
C ILE A 147 -7.33 7.16 11.03
N ARG A 148 -8.46 7.85 11.21
CA ARG A 148 -9.66 7.33 11.87
C ARG A 148 -10.43 6.40 10.93
N GLY A 149 -11.01 5.34 11.49
CA GLY A 149 -11.96 4.47 10.78
C GLY A 149 -12.66 3.50 11.72
N HIS A 150 -13.34 2.52 11.15
CA HIS A 150 -13.95 1.41 11.87
C HIS A 150 -13.16 0.11 11.68
N LYS A 151 -13.36 -0.86 12.59
CA LYS A 151 -12.68 -2.17 12.53
C LYS A 151 -12.76 -2.80 11.14
N ARG A 152 -13.94 -2.78 10.51
CA ARG A 152 -14.21 -3.31 9.15
C ARG A 152 -13.32 -2.72 8.06
N ASP A 153 -12.80 -1.51 8.26
CA ASP A 153 -12.02 -0.79 7.25
C ASP A 153 -10.55 -1.25 7.22
N PHE A 154 -10.09 -1.89 8.31
CA PHE A 154 -8.69 -2.23 8.53
C PHE A 154 -8.48 -3.73 8.87
N VAL A 155 -9.46 -4.57 8.54
CA VAL A 155 -9.35 -6.04 8.61
C VAL A 155 -9.86 -6.67 7.30
N PRO A 156 -9.39 -7.88 6.94
CA PRO A 156 -9.93 -8.64 5.82
C PRO A 156 -11.43 -8.89 5.95
N ALA A 157 -12.16 -8.87 4.82
CA ALA A 157 -13.62 -9.03 4.80
C ALA A 157 -14.09 -10.38 5.38
N ASN A 158 -13.34 -11.46 5.17
CA ASN A 158 -13.62 -12.76 5.76
C ASN A 158 -13.50 -12.74 7.29
N ARG A 159 -12.42 -12.15 7.82
CA ARG A 159 -12.22 -12.02 9.26
C ARG A 159 -13.32 -11.17 9.90
N TRP A 160 -13.72 -10.08 9.25
CA TRP A 160 -14.85 -9.27 9.70
C TRP A 160 -16.15 -10.10 9.75
N ALA A 161 -16.45 -10.88 8.71
CA ALA A 161 -17.63 -11.74 8.68
C ALA A 161 -17.63 -12.77 9.82
N ASP A 162 -16.47 -13.39 10.09
CA ASP A 162 -16.31 -14.36 11.18
C ASP A 162 -16.57 -13.70 12.55
N GLU A 163 -15.99 -12.53 12.82
CA GLU A 163 -16.22 -11.82 14.08
C GLU A 163 -17.66 -11.31 14.23
N GLN A 164 -18.34 -10.97 13.13
CA GLN A 164 -19.75 -10.56 13.17
C GLN A 164 -20.70 -11.71 13.51
N SER A 165 -20.26 -12.96 13.30
CA SER A 165 -21.02 -14.17 13.67
C SER A 165 -20.89 -14.54 15.15
N ASP A 166 -19.93 -13.95 15.87
CA ASP A 166 -19.71 -14.14 17.30
C ASP A 166 -20.32 -12.99 18.11
N GLU A 167 -21.43 -13.26 18.81
CA GLU A 167 -22.15 -12.28 19.64
C GLU A 167 -21.26 -11.59 20.69
N GLY A 168 -20.21 -12.26 21.17
CA GLY A 168 -19.28 -11.70 22.16
C GLY A 168 -18.19 -10.79 21.59
N ARG A 169 -18.03 -10.75 20.25
CA ARG A 169 -16.97 -10.01 19.55
C ARG A 169 -17.48 -8.94 18.58
N ARG A 170 -18.75 -9.05 18.15
CA ARG A 170 -19.39 -8.19 17.14
C ARG A 170 -19.15 -6.69 17.34
N ASP A 171 -19.40 -6.18 18.56
CA ASP A 171 -19.33 -4.74 18.84
C ASP A 171 -18.01 -4.29 19.49
N LYS A 172 -17.07 -5.22 19.72
CA LYS A 172 -15.81 -4.89 20.39
C LYS A 172 -14.81 -4.30 19.42
N TRP A 173 -14.09 -3.28 19.91
CA TRP A 173 -13.02 -2.59 19.20
C TRP A 173 -13.43 -1.97 17.86
N ASN A 174 -14.69 -1.54 17.74
CA ASN A 174 -15.21 -1.04 16.47
C ASN A 174 -14.60 0.31 16.05
N TYR A 175 -14.15 1.14 16.98
CA TYR A 175 -13.49 2.40 16.66
C TYR A 175 -12.00 2.16 16.49
N ALA A 176 -11.45 2.49 15.32
CA ALA A 176 -10.11 2.07 14.95
C ALA A 176 -9.24 3.23 14.48
N LEU A 177 -7.93 3.07 14.64
CA LEU A 177 -6.88 3.83 14.00
C LEU A 177 -6.09 2.91 13.08
N LYS A 178 -5.75 3.37 11.87
CA LYS A 178 -4.96 2.59 10.93
C LYS A 178 -3.51 2.46 11.41
N ALA A 179 -3.02 1.23 11.49
CA ALA A 179 -1.60 0.95 11.64
C ALA A 179 -0.90 1.05 10.27
N VAL A 180 0.31 1.61 10.24
CA VAL A 180 1.09 1.80 8.98
C VAL A 180 2.27 0.83 8.86
N ARG A 181 2.90 0.49 9.98
CA ARG A 181 4.00 -0.48 10.07
C ARG A 181 3.83 -1.32 11.34
N ALA A 182 4.40 -2.52 11.33
CA ALA A 182 4.42 -3.38 12.50
C ALA A 182 5.68 -4.24 12.53
N TRP A 183 6.10 -4.58 13.74
CA TRP A 183 7.25 -5.44 14.00
C TRP A 183 6.89 -6.51 15.01
N ARG A 184 7.31 -7.74 14.77
CA ARG A 184 7.21 -8.83 15.75
C ARG A 184 8.47 -8.89 16.59
N VAL A 185 8.31 -9.20 17.87
CA VAL A 185 9.40 -9.69 18.69
C VAL A 185 9.58 -11.18 18.42
N ASN A 186 10.83 -11.59 18.16
CA ASN A 186 11.19 -12.99 17.93
C ASN A 186 10.72 -13.87 19.11
N SER A 187 10.10 -15.02 18.81
CA SER A 187 9.38 -15.85 19.79
C SER A 187 10.24 -16.26 20.98
N GLU A 188 11.52 -16.52 20.74
CA GLU A 188 12.50 -17.01 21.72
C GLU A 188 12.95 -15.90 22.67
N ALA A 189 12.84 -14.64 22.25
CA ALA A 189 13.39 -13.47 22.92
C ALA A 189 12.33 -12.57 23.59
N ARG A 190 11.05 -12.99 23.62
CA ARG A 190 9.97 -12.15 24.15
C ARG A 190 10.11 -11.91 25.66
N PRO A 191 10.38 -10.67 26.14
CA PRO A 191 10.41 -10.40 27.57
C PRO A 191 9.02 -10.45 28.17
N ARG A 192 8.92 -10.61 29.50
CA ARG A 192 7.65 -10.42 30.20
C ARG A 192 7.29 -8.94 30.26
N VAL A 193 6.01 -8.60 30.22
CA VAL A 193 5.55 -7.22 30.32
C VAL A 193 5.95 -6.57 31.65
N GLN A 194 6.03 -7.35 32.74
CA GLN A 194 6.51 -6.88 34.05
C GLN A 194 8.01 -6.54 34.04
N GLU A 195 8.79 -7.21 33.20
CA GLU A 195 10.23 -6.97 33.06
C GLU A 195 10.49 -5.79 32.12
N PHE A 196 9.70 -5.69 31.04
CA PHE A 196 9.81 -4.63 30.04
C PHE A 196 9.26 -3.29 30.52
N ALA A 197 8.13 -3.28 31.22
CA ALA A 197 7.44 -2.08 31.66
C ALA A 197 7.06 -2.13 33.16
N PRO A 198 8.05 -2.22 34.08
CA PRO A 198 7.79 -2.40 35.51
C PRO A 198 7.08 -1.23 36.20
N GLU A 199 7.14 -0.02 35.63
CA GLU A 199 6.48 1.18 36.18
C GLU A 199 5.08 1.37 35.58
N THR A 200 4.94 1.12 34.28
CA THR A 200 3.67 1.29 33.57
C THR A 200 2.71 0.13 33.83
N TYR A 201 3.23 -1.10 33.91
CA TYR A 201 2.43 -2.31 34.07
C TYR A 201 2.37 -2.78 35.54
N SER A 202 1.14 -2.99 36.00
CA SER A 202 0.82 -3.72 37.22
C SER A 202 -0.31 -4.72 36.94
N PRO A 203 -0.43 -5.83 37.68
CA PRO A 203 -1.53 -6.77 37.50
C PRO A 203 -2.92 -6.10 37.60
N GLY A 204 -3.07 -5.08 38.45
CA GLY A 204 -4.30 -4.31 38.60
C GLY A 204 -4.60 -3.34 37.46
N SER A 205 -3.60 -2.98 36.64
CA SER A 205 -3.77 -2.04 35.52
C SER A 205 -3.98 -2.72 34.17
N ALA A 206 -3.92 -4.05 34.09
CA ALA A 206 -4.02 -4.80 32.82
C ALA A 206 -5.30 -4.49 32.03
N THR A 207 -6.45 -4.40 32.70
CA THR A 207 -7.73 -4.04 32.05
C THR A 207 -7.73 -2.62 31.52
N LEU A 208 -7.16 -1.68 32.27
CA LEU A 208 -7.06 -0.27 31.86
C LEU A 208 -6.13 -0.13 30.66
N ILE A 209 -4.97 -0.78 30.71
CA ILE A 209 -3.97 -0.79 29.63
C ILE A 209 -4.59 -1.41 28.36
N GLY A 210 -5.29 -2.54 28.46
CA GLY A 210 -5.95 -3.15 27.31
C GLY A 210 -7.10 -2.32 26.71
N ALA A 211 -7.76 -1.49 27.52
CA ALA A 211 -8.89 -0.67 27.06
C ALA A 211 -8.48 0.65 26.41
N ARG A 212 -7.46 1.33 26.97
CA ARG A 212 -7.08 2.70 26.57
C ARG A 212 -5.63 2.83 26.08
N GLY A 213 -4.81 1.81 26.32
CA GLY A 213 -3.36 1.96 26.27
C GLY A 213 -2.83 2.82 27.43
N ARG A 214 -1.51 2.81 27.61
CA ARG A 214 -0.84 3.71 28.56
C ARG A 214 0.54 4.08 28.01
N ARG A 215 0.90 5.36 28.09
CA ARG A 215 2.23 5.81 27.70
C ARG A 215 3.29 5.21 28.62
N LEU A 216 4.37 4.71 28.03
CA LEU A 216 5.55 4.20 28.74
C LEU A 216 6.36 5.36 29.32
N THR A 217 7.12 5.09 30.38
CA THR A 217 8.13 6.05 30.86
C THR A 217 9.27 6.16 29.84
N VAL A 218 10.08 7.23 29.93
CA VAL A 218 11.25 7.40 29.05
C VAL A 218 12.20 6.21 29.13
N SER A 219 12.39 5.65 30.34
CA SER A 219 13.26 4.49 30.55
C SER A 219 12.69 3.23 29.88
N GLU A 220 11.40 2.97 30.06
CA GLU A 220 10.72 1.81 29.45
C GLU A 220 10.66 1.91 27.93
N ALA A 221 10.38 3.11 27.40
CA ALA A 221 10.38 3.38 25.97
C ALA A 221 11.75 3.15 25.33
N ARG A 222 12.85 3.49 26.02
CA ARG A 222 14.20 3.18 25.55
C ARG A 222 14.50 1.69 25.53
N GLY A 223 13.94 0.92 26.47
CA GLY A 223 14.04 -0.54 26.47
C GLY A 223 13.46 -1.20 25.21
N LEU A 224 12.62 -0.49 24.45
CA LEU A 224 12.18 -0.93 23.12
C LEU A 224 13.35 -1.13 22.16
N LEU A 225 14.40 -0.31 22.25
CA LEU A 225 15.57 -0.33 21.37
C LEU A 225 16.43 -1.59 21.53
N ASP A 226 16.25 -2.29 22.65
CA ASP A 226 16.98 -3.52 22.99
C ASP A 226 16.25 -4.80 22.52
N LEU A 227 15.05 -4.66 21.92
CA LEU A 227 14.30 -5.81 21.40
C LEU A 227 14.82 -6.23 20.02
N ASP A 228 14.86 -7.53 19.78
CA ASP A 228 15.03 -8.09 18.44
C ASP A 228 13.68 -8.08 17.71
N LEU A 229 13.60 -7.23 16.69
CA LEU A 229 12.39 -6.97 15.93
C LEU A 229 12.52 -7.47 14.50
N THR A 230 11.42 -8.04 14.00
CA THR A 230 11.27 -8.42 12.60
C THR A 230 10.11 -7.64 12.01
N GLU A 231 10.35 -6.83 10.97
CA GLU A 231 9.29 -6.09 10.30
C GLU A 231 8.33 -7.04 9.56
N VAL A 232 7.03 -6.79 9.69
CA VAL A 232 5.96 -7.64 9.15
C VAL A 232 4.90 -6.78 8.46
N THR A 233 4.25 -7.39 7.46
CA THR A 233 3.20 -6.71 6.71
C THR A 233 2.01 -6.36 7.60
N VAL A 234 1.44 -5.18 7.39
CA VAL A 234 0.20 -4.72 8.01
C VAL A 234 -0.92 -4.78 6.98
N PHE A 235 -2.10 -5.27 7.37
CA PHE A 235 -3.27 -5.24 6.50
C PHE A 235 -3.57 -3.81 6.02
N GLY A 236 -3.68 -3.61 4.71
CA GLY A 236 -3.91 -2.29 4.12
C GLY A 236 -2.73 -1.33 4.18
N GLY A 237 -1.54 -1.81 4.58
CA GLY A 237 -0.25 -1.13 4.51
C GLY A 237 0.58 -1.54 3.29
N VAL A 238 1.80 -1.00 3.20
CA VAL A 238 2.77 -1.40 2.16
C VAL A 238 3.29 -2.81 2.49
N PRO A 239 3.28 -3.76 1.54
CA PRO A 239 3.86 -5.09 1.77
C PRO A 239 5.34 -5.01 2.13
N VAL A 240 5.77 -5.82 3.09
CA VAL A 240 7.18 -5.94 3.48
C VAL A 240 7.81 -7.04 2.63
N ASP A 241 8.70 -6.66 1.72
CA ASP A 241 9.32 -7.59 0.75
C ASP A 241 10.36 -8.53 1.39
N PHE A 242 10.97 -8.11 2.51
CA PHE A 242 11.96 -8.90 3.25
C PHE A 242 11.77 -8.74 4.76
N HIS A 243 11.68 -9.87 5.47
CA HIS A 243 11.71 -9.89 6.94
C HIS A 243 13.14 -9.67 7.43
N VAL A 244 13.56 -8.41 7.51
CA VAL A 244 14.82 -8.05 8.17
C VAL A 244 14.58 -8.17 9.67
N SER A 245 15.29 -9.10 10.30
CA SER A 245 15.35 -9.26 11.76
C SER A 245 16.61 -8.56 12.28
N GLY A 246 16.49 -7.82 13.37
CA GLY A 246 17.63 -7.15 13.98
C GLY A 246 17.25 -6.33 15.19
N PRO A 247 18.22 -5.67 15.83
CA PRO A 247 17.96 -4.85 17.00
C PRO A 247 17.07 -3.67 16.63
N ALA A 248 16.09 -3.37 17.48
CA ALA A 248 15.11 -2.31 17.26
C ALA A 248 15.75 -0.96 16.93
N ARG A 249 16.92 -0.64 17.50
CA ARG A 249 17.70 0.57 17.17
C ARG A 249 18.08 0.75 15.70
N GLU A 250 18.16 -0.35 14.94
CA GLU A 250 18.47 -0.36 13.51
C GLU A 250 17.19 -0.43 12.68
N ILE A 251 16.26 -1.29 13.11
CA ILE A 251 14.99 -1.58 12.42
C ILE A 251 14.00 -0.40 12.49
N LEU A 252 13.98 0.31 13.62
CA LEU A 252 13.09 1.45 13.87
C LEU A 252 13.68 2.78 13.39
N ARG A 253 14.76 2.78 12.60
CA ARG A 253 15.21 4.03 11.96
C ARG A 253 14.21 4.43 10.88
N PRO A 254 13.90 5.73 10.72
CA PRO A 254 13.11 6.22 9.59
C PRO A 254 13.67 5.64 8.29
N SER A 255 12.80 5.17 7.39
CA SER A 255 13.28 4.61 6.13
C SER A 255 14.04 5.70 5.39
N LYS A 256 15.36 5.56 5.27
CA LYS A 256 16.12 6.34 4.28
C LYS A 256 15.47 6.06 2.93
N ALA A 257 15.32 7.09 2.09
CA ALA A 257 14.87 7.00 0.70
C ALA A 257 15.25 5.63 0.13
N GLY A 258 14.22 4.83 -0.18
CA GLY A 258 14.30 3.38 -0.17
C GLY A 258 15.55 2.84 -0.86
N PRO A 259 16.16 1.75 -0.37
CA PRO A 259 17.19 1.09 -1.14
C PRO A 259 16.60 0.75 -2.50
N VAL A 260 17.12 1.37 -3.56
CA VAL A 260 16.92 0.92 -4.93
C VAL A 260 17.21 -0.57 -4.90
N SER A 261 16.19 -1.40 -5.13
CA SER A 261 16.28 -2.86 -5.00
C SER A 261 17.59 -3.37 -5.60
N GLN A 262 18.53 -3.78 -4.75
CA GLN A 262 19.81 -4.37 -5.17
C GLN A 262 19.68 -5.88 -5.41
N ALA A 263 18.54 -6.47 -5.08
CA ALA A 263 18.24 -7.86 -5.34
C ALA A 263 17.43 -7.99 -6.64
N ALA A 264 17.82 -8.93 -7.50
CA ALA A 264 17.03 -9.28 -8.67
C ALA A 264 15.65 -9.77 -8.20
N PHE A 265 14.60 -9.01 -8.48
CA PHE A 265 13.24 -9.51 -8.34
C PHE A 265 12.91 -10.32 -9.59
N MET A 266 12.45 -11.55 -9.42
CA MET A 266 11.94 -12.35 -10.52
C MET A 266 10.42 -12.23 -10.53
N THR A 267 9.89 -11.21 -11.20
CA THR A 267 8.48 -11.23 -11.60
C THR A 267 8.28 -12.35 -12.60
N ARG A 268 7.68 -13.46 -12.18
CA ARG A 268 7.06 -14.37 -13.13
C ARG A 268 5.76 -13.73 -13.58
N GLU A 269 5.57 -13.57 -14.88
CA GLU A 269 4.27 -13.15 -15.39
C GLU A 269 3.17 -14.05 -14.84
N SER A 270 1.99 -13.49 -14.61
CA SER A 270 0.82 -14.28 -14.24
C SER A 270 0.56 -15.37 -15.28
N GLU A 271 0.65 -16.62 -14.85
CA GLU A 271 0.31 -17.78 -15.66
C GLU A 271 -1.20 -17.73 -16.00
N GLY A 272 -1.56 -18.09 -17.22
CA GLY A 272 -2.95 -18.09 -17.69
C GLY A 272 -3.09 -17.63 -19.15
N PRO A 273 -4.33 -17.40 -19.61
CA PRO A 273 -4.58 -17.15 -21.03
C PRO A 273 -3.93 -15.85 -21.55
N LYS A 274 -3.29 -15.92 -22.72
CA LYS A 274 -2.54 -14.79 -23.34
C LYS A 274 -2.91 -14.61 -24.81
N HIS A 275 -2.67 -13.40 -25.32
CA HIS A 275 -2.76 -13.04 -26.73
C HIS A 275 -1.39 -12.60 -27.26
N LEU A 276 -1.11 -12.90 -28.52
CA LEU A 276 0.04 -12.38 -29.25
C LEU A 276 -0.27 -10.98 -29.78
N TYR A 277 0.75 -10.15 -29.94
CA TYR A 277 0.62 -8.83 -30.56
C TYR A 277 1.89 -8.39 -31.31
N ILE A 278 1.68 -7.47 -32.23
CA ILE A 278 2.72 -6.64 -32.85
C ILE A 278 2.31 -5.18 -32.64
N LEU A 279 3.16 -4.40 -31.99
CA LEU A 279 3.04 -2.94 -31.92
C LEU A 279 3.90 -2.32 -33.02
N ALA A 280 3.41 -1.26 -33.65
CA ALA A 280 4.20 -0.43 -34.55
C ALA A 280 4.44 0.93 -33.91
N LEU A 281 5.65 1.46 -34.06
CA LEU A 281 5.94 2.84 -33.70
C LEU A 281 5.47 3.75 -34.84
N GLU A 282 4.52 4.62 -34.55
CA GLU A 282 4.10 5.71 -35.42
C GLU A 282 5.01 6.91 -35.21
N GLY A 283 5.30 7.63 -36.30
CA GLY A 283 6.26 8.74 -36.35
C GLY A 283 7.26 8.55 -37.48
N ASN A 284 8.21 9.47 -37.61
CA ASN A 284 9.27 9.36 -38.61
C ASN A 284 10.35 8.39 -38.10
N ALA A 285 10.38 7.17 -38.66
CA ALA A 285 11.33 6.13 -38.26
C ALA A 285 12.80 6.55 -38.48
N ASP A 286 13.10 7.30 -39.55
CA ASP A 286 14.46 7.77 -39.82
C ASP A 286 14.95 8.70 -38.68
N HIS A 287 14.07 9.58 -38.20
CA HIS A 287 14.37 10.46 -37.07
C HIS A 287 14.53 9.68 -35.76
N PHE A 288 13.75 8.62 -35.55
CA PHE A 288 13.85 7.81 -34.33
C PHE A 288 15.15 7.02 -34.27
N LEU A 289 15.59 6.48 -35.40
CA LEU A 289 16.82 5.68 -35.50
C LEU A 289 18.09 6.53 -35.63
N GLY A 290 17.96 7.78 -36.08
CA GLY A 290 19.10 8.62 -36.45
C GLY A 290 19.78 8.21 -37.76
N HIS A 291 19.16 7.29 -38.52
CA HIS A 291 19.60 6.84 -39.84
C HIS A 291 18.40 6.42 -40.68
N PRO A 292 18.52 6.32 -42.02
CA PRO A 292 17.41 5.90 -42.87
C PRO A 292 16.88 4.51 -42.49
N ALA A 293 15.56 4.41 -42.32
CA ALA A 293 14.82 3.18 -42.08
C ALA A 293 14.54 2.42 -43.40
N GLY A 294 14.73 3.07 -44.55
CA GLY A 294 14.55 2.45 -45.86
C GLY A 294 13.10 2.06 -46.18
N GLY A 295 12.13 2.77 -45.59
CA GLY A 295 10.70 2.46 -45.73
C GLY A 295 10.21 1.31 -44.85
N ASN A 296 11.07 0.71 -44.04
CA ASN A 296 10.71 -0.31 -43.06
C ASN A 296 10.07 0.32 -41.81
N ARG A 297 9.31 -0.48 -41.06
CA ARG A 297 8.67 -0.07 -39.81
C ARG A 297 9.44 -0.59 -38.61
N ILE A 298 9.43 0.22 -37.55
CA ILE A 298 9.88 -0.20 -36.22
C ILE A 298 8.71 -0.90 -35.54
N VAL A 299 8.90 -2.17 -35.21
CA VAL A 299 7.90 -2.99 -34.54
C VAL A 299 8.42 -3.58 -33.24
N LYS A 300 7.49 -3.82 -32.31
CA LYS A 300 7.70 -4.61 -31.10
C LYS A 300 6.77 -5.82 -31.13
N VAL A 301 7.33 -7.01 -30.93
CA VAL A 301 6.54 -8.25 -30.81
C VAL A 301 6.46 -8.69 -29.35
N GLY A 302 5.39 -9.41 -28.99
CA GLY A 302 5.26 -9.98 -27.65
C GLY A 302 3.91 -10.65 -27.42
N PHE A 303 3.67 -11.08 -26.17
CA PHE A 303 2.37 -11.54 -25.71
C PHE A 303 1.91 -10.83 -24.43
N SER A 304 0.60 -10.82 -24.19
CA SER A 304 -0.01 -10.25 -22.99
C SER A 304 -1.44 -10.74 -22.82
N ARG A 305 -1.99 -10.61 -21.61
CA ARG A 305 -3.44 -10.78 -21.39
C ARG A 305 -4.26 -9.70 -22.12
N SER A 306 -3.73 -8.48 -22.25
CA SER A 306 -4.40 -7.37 -22.92
C SER A 306 -3.39 -6.56 -23.74
N PRO A 307 -3.30 -6.81 -25.06
CA PRO A 307 -2.45 -6.06 -25.97
C PRO A 307 -2.70 -4.54 -25.96
N ASP A 308 -3.95 -4.11 -25.81
CA ASP A 308 -4.28 -2.68 -25.73
C ASP A 308 -3.74 -2.03 -24.45
N THR A 309 -3.92 -2.66 -23.29
CA THR A 309 -3.33 -2.17 -22.03
C THR A 309 -1.80 -2.16 -22.11
N ARG A 310 -1.20 -3.17 -22.76
CA ARG A 310 0.26 -3.22 -22.95
C ARG A 310 0.75 -2.10 -23.87
N CYS A 311 0.02 -1.81 -24.95
CA CYS A 311 0.30 -0.68 -25.84
C CYS A 311 0.18 0.66 -25.09
N TYR A 312 -0.86 0.83 -24.28
CA TYR A 312 -1.02 2.00 -23.41
C TYR A 312 0.16 2.16 -22.45
N SER A 313 0.59 1.08 -21.78
CA SER A 313 1.78 1.11 -20.90
C SER A 313 3.06 1.52 -21.62
N HIS A 314 3.27 1.09 -22.88
CA HIS A 314 4.39 1.55 -23.69
C HIS A 314 4.31 3.05 -24.01
N ASN A 315 3.11 3.57 -24.24
CA ASN A 315 2.91 5.00 -24.48
C ASN A 315 3.09 5.85 -23.21
N CYS A 316 2.79 5.33 -22.02
CA CYS A 316 3.05 6.04 -20.76
C CYS A 316 4.55 6.31 -20.51
N ALA A 317 5.44 5.54 -21.14
CA ALA A 317 6.89 5.74 -21.05
C ALA A 317 7.40 6.78 -22.05
N LEU A 318 6.56 7.27 -22.98
CA LEU A 318 6.92 8.29 -23.95
C LEU A 318 6.34 9.65 -23.51
N PRO A 319 7.07 10.76 -23.68
CA PRO A 319 6.47 12.08 -23.58
C PRO A 319 5.42 12.25 -24.69
N ALA A 320 4.39 13.07 -24.43
CA ALA A 320 3.42 13.42 -25.46
C ALA A 320 4.13 14.16 -26.61
N GLY A 321 4.27 13.51 -27.77
CA GLY A 321 5.08 14.01 -28.87
C GLY A 321 4.78 13.35 -30.23
N ALA A 322 5.74 13.43 -31.15
CA ALA A 322 5.60 12.94 -32.53
C ALA A 322 5.64 11.41 -32.68
N PHE A 323 5.93 10.69 -31.60
CA PHE A 323 6.05 9.24 -31.58
C PHE A 323 5.00 8.62 -30.66
N ARG A 324 4.39 7.54 -31.12
CA ARG A 324 3.47 6.72 -30.30
C ARG A 324 3.44 5.29 -30.79
N TRP A 325 3.23 4.36 -29.88
CA TRP A 325 2.95 2.96 -30.22
C TRP A 325 1.48 2.78 -30.57
N SER A 326 1.21 1.98 -31.59
CA SER A 326 -0.14 1.49 -31.92
C SER A 326 -0.15 -0.02 -32.13
N VAL A 327 -1.29 -0.65 -31.88
CA VAL A 327 -1.47 -2.09 -32.07
C VAL A 327 -1.66 -2.37 -33.56
N LEU A 328 -0.62 -2.90 -34.21
CA LEU A 328 -0.65 -3.28 -35.64
C LEU A 328 -1.35 -4.63 -35.84
N ARG A 329 -1.04 -5.60 -34.97
CA ARG A 329 -1.67 -6.93 -34.95
C ARG A 329 -1.97 -7.35 -33.51
N SER A 330 -3.06 -8.06 -33.31
CA SER A 330 -3.43 -8.64 -32.03
C SER A 330 -4.32 -9.85 -32.23
N SER A 331 -3.97 -10.97 -31.59
CA SER A 331 -4.83 -12.16 -31.65
C SER A 331 -6.12 -11.96 -30.84
N ALA A 332 -6.21 -10.94 -29.97
CA ALA A 332 -7.42 -10.64 -29.22
C ALA A 332 -8.59 -10.18 -30.10
N LYS A 333 -8.32 -9.70 -31.32
CA LYS A 333 -9.35 -9.25 -32.25
C LYS A 333 -9.99 -10.39 -33.02
N ASP A 334 -9.20 -11.43 -33.33
CA ASP A 334 -9.59 -12.45 -34.31
C ASP A 334 -9.80 -13.83 -33.68
N ARG A 335 -9.48 -14.03 -32.39
CA ARG A 335 -9.56 -15.33 -31.73
C ARG A 335 -9.59 -15.26 -30.20
N SER A 336 -10.00 -16.37 -29.60
CA SER A 336 -9.85 -16.65 -28.17
C SER A 336 -8.36 -16.63 -27.74
N PRO A 337 -8.07 -16.31 -26.46
CA PRO A 337 -6.71 -16.34 -25.96
C PRO A 337 -6.11 -17.75 -26.03
N PHE A 338 -4.79 -17.81 -26.19
CA PHE A 338 -4.05 -19.05 -26.07
C PHE A 338 -4.14 -19.57 -24.63
N PRO A 339 -4.21 -20.90 -24.42
CA PRO A 339 -4.53 -21.46 -23.11
C PRO A 339 -3.54 -21.14 -21.99
N SER A 340 -2.25 -20.98 -22.30
CA SER A 340 -1.18 -20.77 -21.33
C SER A 340 -0.10 -19.81 -21.84
N SER A 341 0.78 -19.37 -20.94
CA SER A 341 1.95 -18.55 -21.30
C SER A 341 2.84 -19.28 -22.30
N SER A 342 2.99 -20.59 -22.18
CA SER A 342 3.89 -21.39 -23.01
C SER A 342 3.47 -21.41 -24.47
N HIS A 343 2.17 -21.48 -24.77
CA HIS A 343 1.65 -21.38 -26.13
C HIS A 343 2.01 -20.02 -26.74
N ALA A 344 1.76 -18.94 -25.98
CA ALA A 344 2.03 -17.59 -26.46
C ALA A 344 3.54 -17.31 -26.57
N LEU A 345 4.36 -17.85 -25.67
CA LEU A 345 5.81 -17.77 -25.72
C LEU A 345 6.37 -18.48 -26.96
N ALA A 346 5.82 -19.65 -27.32
CA ALA A 346 6.21 -20.35 -28.54
C ALA A 346 5.94 -19.51 -29.80
N GLY A 347 4.76 -18.88 -29.87
CA GLY A 347 4.46 -17.94 -30.96
C GLY A 347 5.36 -16.71 -30.96
N GLU A 348 5.62 -16.11 -29.79
CA GLU A 348 6.52 -14.96 -29.68
C GLU A 348 7.94 -15.29 -30.15
N GLN A 349 8.46 -16.46 -29.78
CA GLN A 349 9.79 -16.89 -30.18
C GLN A 349 9.90 -17.01 -31.71
N VAL A 350 8.91 -17.62 -32.37
CA VAL A 350 8.88 -17.71 -33.83
C VAL A 350 8.79 -16.33 -34.49
N MET A 351 8.02 -15.41 -33.92
CA MET A 351 7.99 -14.01 -34.38
C MET A 351 9.37 -13.37 -34.33
N LYS A 352 10.10 -13.55 -33.21
CA LYS A 352 11.46 -13.04 -33.02
C LYS A 352 12.42 -13.65 -34.04
N ASP A 353 12.38 -14.97 -34.22
CA ASP A 353 13.29 -15.68 -35.13
C ASP A 353 13.11 -15.23 -36.59
N VAL A 354 11.86 -15.11 -37.06
CA VAL A 354 11.56 -14.65 -38.42
C VAL A 354 12.00 -13.21 -38.64
N LEU A 355 11.76 -12.32 -37.67
CA LEU A 355 12.13 -10.91 -37.77
C LEU A 355 13.64 -10.67 -37.60
N ASP A 356 14.34 -11.52 -36.86
CA ASP A 356 15.80 -11.49 -36.76
C ASP A 356 16.45 -11.97 -38.07
N GLN A 357 15.88 -13.01 -38.70
CA GLN A 357 16.39 -13.55 -39.96
C GLN A 357 16.13 -12.65 -41.17
N HIS A 358 14.96 -12.00 -41.24
CA HIS A 358 14.51 -11.27 -42.44
C HIS A 358 14.38 -9.75 -42.23
N GLY A 359 14.49 -9.27 -41.00
CA GLY A 359 14.50 -7.85 -40.66
C GLY A 359 15.86 -7.41 -40.12
N SER A 360 15.85 -6.41 -39.25
CA SER A 360 17.02 -6.00 -38.48
C SER A 360 16.62 -5.82 -37.03
N SER A 361 17.27 -6.56 -36.12
CA SER A 361 17.04 -6.39 -34.68
C SER A 361 17.49 -5.01 -34.21
N LEU A 362 16.61 -4.34 -33.47
CA LEU A 362 16.88 -3.07 -32.77
C LEU A 362 17.04 -3.29 -31.26
N GLY A 363 17.22 -4.55 -30.86
CA GLY A 363 17.36 -4.97 -29.47
C GLY A 363 16.27 -5.95 -29.06
N ARG A 364 16.61 -7.23 -28.99
CA ARG A 364 15.83 -8.41 -28.55
C ARG A 364 14.36 -8.46 -29.00
N GLU A 365 13.50 -7.58 -28.49
CA GLU A 365 12.06 -7.56 -28.76
C GLU A 365 11.63 -6.50 -29.79
N PHE A 366 12.56 -5.69 -30.31
CA PHE A 366 12.32 -4.63 -31.28
C PHE A 366 13.01 -4.92 -32.61
N PHE A 367 12.34 -4.63 -33.71
CA PHE A 367 12.81 -4.95 -35.05
C PHE A 367 12.46 -3.84 -36.05
N LEU A 368 13.34 -3.65 -37.03
CA LEU A 368 13.09 -2.89 -38.25
C LEU A 368 12.78 -3.88 -39.38
N ALA A 369 11.57 -3.85 -39.92
CA ALA A 369 11.15 -4.83 -40.92
C ALA A 369 10.16 -4.25 -41.94
N SER A 370 10.11 -4.87 -43.11
CA SER A 370 9.11 -4.56 -44.14
C SER A 370 7.74 -5.13 -43.73
N ASP A 371 6.67 -4.55 -44.26
CA ASP A 371 5.30 -5.02 -44.00
C ASP A 371 5.14 -6.52 -44.36
N ASN A 372 5.78 -6.99 -45.43
CA ASN A 372 5.74 -8.40 -45.83
C ASN A 372 6.38 -9.33 -44.78
N HIS A 373 7.53 -8.95 -44.23
CA HIS A 373 8.20 -9.74 -43.20
C HIS A 373 7.43 -9.74 -41.88
N ILE A 374 6.79 -8.61 -41.54
CA ILE A 374 5.92 -8.48 -40.37
C ILE A 374 4.71 -9.42 -40.48
N GLU A 375 4.03 -9.44 -41.63
CA GLU A 375 2.88 -10.34 -41.83
C GLU A 375 3.30 -11.81 -41.86
N ASN A 376 4.45 -12.14 -42.46
CA ASN A 376 4.98 -13.50 -42.44
C ASN A 376 5.25 -13.98 -41.00
N ALA A 377 5.93 -13.14 -40.20
CA ALA A 377 6.21 -13.42 -38.80
C ALA A 377 4.91 -13.64 -37.99
N TRP A 378 3.90 -12.80 -38.22
CA TRP A 378 2.60 -12.91 -37.57
C TRP A 378 1.92 -14.26 -37.85
N ASN A 379 1.84 -14.66 -39.11
CA ASN A 379 1.18 -15.90 -39.51
C ASN A 379 1.90 -17.14 -38.96
N MET A 380 3.23 -17.16 -39.02
CA MET A 380 4.03 -18.26 -38.48
C MET A 380 3.89 -18.37 -36.96
N ALA A 381 3.86 -17.24 -36.25
CA ALA A 381 3.69 -17.23 -34.79
C ALA A 381 2.33 -17.76 -34.34
N LEU A 382 1.25 -17.44 -35.06
CA LEU A 382 -0.07 -17.99 -34.75
C LEU A 382 -0.11 -19.51 -34.89
N ALA A 383 0.46 -20.05 -35.98
CA ALA A 383 0.54 -21.49 -36.19
C ALA A 383 1.40 -22.19 -35.12
N ALA A 384 2.52 -21.58 -34.74
CA ALA A 384 3.39 -22.11 -33.69
C ALA A 384 2.70 -22.13 -32.32
N ALA A 385 1.97 -21.07 -31.97
CA ALA A 385 1.24 -21.00 -30.71
C ALA A 385 0.08 -22.01 -30.64
N GLU A 386 -0.59 -22.32 -31.76
CA GLU A 386 -1.67 -23.31 -31.82
C GLU A 386 -1.17 -24.75 -31.73
N THR A 387 -0.01 -25.02 -32.32
CA THR A 387 0.57 -26.38 -32.41
C THR A 387 1.44 -26.75 -31.23
N TRP A 388 1.63 -25.83 -30.27
CA TRP A 388 2.44 -26.06 -29.09
C TRP A 388 1.93 -27.25 -28.27
N LYS A 389 2.86 -28.15 -27.90
CA LYS A 389 2.60 -29.31 -27.03
C LYS A 389 3.53 -29.19 -25.83
N SER A 390 3.02 -29.50 -24.64
CA SER A 390 3.86 -29.65 -23.46
C SER A 390 4.76 -30.87 -23.66
N GLU A 391 6.07 -30.67 -23.73
CA GLU A 391 7.06 -31.74 -23.62
C GLU A 391 7.14 -32.31 -22.20
#